data_AF-R3KLV6-F1
#
_entry.id   AF-R3KLV6-F1
#
_cell.length_a   1.000
_cell.length_b   1.000
_cell.length_c   1.000
_cell.angle_alpha   90.00
_cell.angle_beta   90.00
_cell.angle_gamma   90.00
#
_symmetry.space_group_name_H-M   'P 1'
#
loop_
_entity.id
_entity.type
_entity.pdbx_description
1 polymer ?
#
loop_
_entity_poly.entity_id
_entity_poly.type
_entity_poly.pdbx_seq_one_letter_code
_entity_poly.pdbx_strand_id
1 'polypeptide(L)'
;MDEREFQEKLEVEQKARERVAIQTVITAKKTRITTTKQNTTASLKELSEAMFQQTNSALPNALNGALQGKSAESAEKFLKGSQRPNLKTPVKGE
;
A
#
# COMPACT_ATOMS: atom_id res chain seq x y z
N MET A 1 -28.82 20.12 45.47
CA MET A 1 -27.54 19.85 44.76
C MET A 1 -26.72 21.11 44.92
N ASP A 2 -25.55 21.02 45.55
CA ASP A 2 -24.67 22.18 45.73
C ASP A 2 -24.13 22.57 44.33
N GLU A 3 -24.03 23.87 44.05
CA GLU A 3 -23.60 24.38 42.75
C GLU A 3 -22.20 23.86 42.37
N ARG A 4 -21.36 23.61 43.38
CA ARG A 4 -20.05 23.00 43.22
C ARG A 4 -20.12 21.55 42.71
N GLU A 5 -21.02 20.74 43.25
CA GLU A 5 -21.22 19.34 42.81
C GLU A 5 -21.75 19.27 41.38
N PHE A 6 -22.53 20.26 40.96
CA PHE A 6 -23.02 20.35 39.57
C PHE A 6 -21.89 20.70 38.61
N GLN A 7 -21.05 21.67 38.96
CA GLN A 7 -19.88 22.06 38.14
C GLN A 7 -18.87 20.90 38.00
N GLU A 8 -18.57 20.19 39.09
CA GLU A 8 -17.67 19.02 39.03
C GLU A 8 -18.19 17.92 38.11
N LYS A 9 -19.49 17.60 38.17
CA LYS A 9 -20.10 16.62 37.26
C LYS A 9 -20.06 17.09 35.81
N LEU A 10 -20.29 18.39 35.57
CA LEU A 10 -20.20 18.96 34.24
C LEU A 10 -18.79 18.85 33.66
N GLU A 11 -17.75 19.13 34.44
CA GLU A 11 -16.35 18.97 34.02
C GLU A 11 -15.99 17.52 33.69
N VAL A 12 -16.46 16.56 34.51
CA VAL A 12 -16.21 15.13 34.26
C VAL A 12 -16.84 14.68 32.95
N GLU A 13 -18.08 15.09 32.69
CA GLU A 13 -18.78 14.81 31.44
C GLU A 13 -18.08 15.45 30.24
N GLN A 14 -17.63 16.70 30.36
CA GLN A 14 -16.87 17.38 29.31
C GLN A 14 -15.56 16.65 28.99
N LYS A 15 -14.78 16.28 30.02
CA LYS A 15 -13.54 15.51 29.85
C LYS A 15 -13.81 14.12 29.24
N ALA A 16 -14.94 13.48 29.57
CA ALA A 16 -15.33 12.21 28.96
C ALA A 16 -15.62 12.38 27.46
N ARG A 17 -16.36 13.43 27.08
CA ARG A 17 -16.65 13.75 25.68
C ARG A 17 -15.38 14.09 24.90
N GLU A 18 -14.47 14.85 25.47
CA GLU A 18 -13.17 15.18 24.86
C GLU A 18 -12.35 13.92 24.59
N ARG A 19 -12.28 12.99 25.55
CA ARG A 19 -11.57 11.70 25.35
C ARG A 19 -12.17 10.90 24.20
N VAL A 20 -13.50 10.81 24.14
CA VAL A 20 -14.19 10.11 23.04
C VAL A 20 -13.85 10.79 21.70
N ALA A 21 -13.93 12.12 21.63
CA ALA A 21 -13.60 12.86 20.42
C ALA A 21 -12.15 12.62 19.96
N ILE A 22 -11.18 12.64 20.89
CA ILE A 22 -9.77 12.34 20.60
C ILE A 22 -9.63 10.90 20.09
N GLN A 23 -10.26 9.94 20.75
CA GLN A 23 -10.19 8.54 20.35
C GLN A 23 -10.79 8.32 18.96
N THR A 24 -11.89 8.98 18.63
CA THR A 24 -12.49 8.94 17.29
C THR A 24 -11.52 9.46 16.23
N VAL A 25 -10.84 10.58 16.49
CA VAL A 25 -9.84 11.13 15.56
C VAL A 25 -8.65 10.19 15.39
N ILE A 26 -8.15 9.59 16.48
CA ILE A 26 -7.06 8.60 16.42
C ILE A 26 -7.48 7.39 15.59
N THR A 27 -8.66 6.83 15.86
CA THR A 27 -9.19 5.68 15.11
C THR A 27 -9.35 6.02 13.62
N ALA A 28 -9.90 7.18 13.28
CA ALA A 28 -10.03 7.61 11.90
C ALA A 28 -8.67 7.72 11.18
N LYS A 29 -7.65 8.26 11.86
CA LYS A 29 -6.27 8.33 11.33
C LYS A 29 -5.66 6.94 11.15
N LYS A 30 -5.82 6.04 12.12
CA LYS A 30 -5.35 4.65 12.02
C LYS A 30 -6.01 3.92 10.84
N THR A 31 -7.34 4.03 10.70
CA THR A 31 -8.07 3.46 9.56
C THR A 31 -7.53 3.99 8.24
N ARG A 32 -7.32 5.30 8.12
CA ARG A 32 -6.77 5.90 6.89
C ARG A 32 -5.39 5.35 6.54
N ILE A 33 -4.50 5.17 7.52
CA ILE A 33 -3.16 4.59 7.32
C ILE A 33 -3.28 3.15 6.81
N THR A 34 -4.11 2.33 7.47
CA THR A 34 -4.34 0.93 7.09
C THR A 34 -4.92 0.81 5.68
N THR A 35 -5.94 1.60 5.35
CA THR A 35 -6.54 1.61 4.00
C THR A 35 -5.52 2.03 2.95
N THR A 36 -4.73 3.08 3.22
CA THR A 36 -3.67 3.53 2.30
C THR A 36 -2.64 2.41 2.09
N LYS A 37 -2.23 1.72 3.15
CA LYS A 37 -1.29 0.60 3.07
C LYS A 37 -1.84 -0.52 2.19
N GLN A 38 -3.11 -0.91 2.40
CA GLN A 38 -3.77 -1.96 1.63
C GLN A 38 -3.86 -1.60 0.14
N ASN A 39 -4.36 -0.40 -0.17
CA ASN A 39 -4.50 0.08 -1.54
C ASN A 39 -3.15 0.11 -2.26
N THR A 40 -2.13 0.71 -1.64
CA THR A 40 -0.78 0.76 -2.22
C THR A 40 -0.19 -0.64 -2.40
N THR A 41 -0.42 -1.56 -1.46
CA THR A 41 0.06 -2.95 -1.59
C THR A 41 -0.59 -3.65 -2.79
N ALA A 42 -1.90 -3.45 -2.99
CA ALA A 42 -2.61 -3.99 -4.14
C ALA A 42 -2.06 -3.42 -5.46
N SER A 43 -1.94 -2.09 -5.57
CA SER A 43 -1.40 -1.44 -6.76
C SER A 43 0.05 -1.86 -7.07
N LEU A 44 0.89 -2.05 -6.04
CA LEU A 44 2.26 -2.55 -6.24
C LEU A 44 2.29 -4.01 -6.71
N LYS A 45 1.34 -4.85 -6.26
CA LYS A 45 1.22 -6.23 -6.75
C LYS A 45 0.82 -6.26 -8.22
N GLU A 46 -0.14 -5.42 -8.62
CA GLU A 46 -0.58 -5.26 -10.01
C GLU A 46 0.57 -4.73 -10.89
N LEU A 47 1.28 -3.70 -10.44
CA LEU A 47 2.45 -3.17 -11.14
C LEU A 47 3.54 -4.23 -11.31
N SER A 48 3.82 -4.98 -10.24
CA SER A 48 4.79 -6.09 -10.27
C SER A 48 4.39 -7.17 -11.28
N GLU A 49 3.10 -7.50 -11.38
CA GLU A 49 2.60 -8.43 -12.40
C GLU A 49 2.80 -7.86 -13.81
N ALA A 50 2.39 -6.62 -14.04
CA ALA A 50 2.51 -5.97 -15.34
C ALA A 50 3.97 -5.89 -15.80
N MET A 51 4.89 -5.51 -14.91
CA MET A 51 6.33 -5.48 -15.20
C MET A 51 6.88 -6.87 -15.53
N PHE A 52 6.44 -7.90 -14.80
CA PHE A 52 6.85 -9.28 -15.06
C PHE A 52 6.33 -9.77 -16.42
N GLN A 53 5.06 -9.53 -16.74
CA GLN A 53 4.49 -9.88 -18.05
C GLN A 53 5.17 -9.13 -19.20
N GLN A 54 5.49 -7.85 -19.00
CA GLN A 54 6.22 -7.05 -19.98
C GLN A 54 7.62 -7.63 -20.21
N THR A 55 8.32 -8.01 -19.15
CA THR A 55 9.68 -8.57 -19.20
C THR A 55 9.69 -9.98 -19.78
N ASN A 56 8.78 -10.85 -19.36
CA ASN A 56 8.80 -12.28 -19.69
C ASN A 56 8.13 -12.59 -21.04
N SER A 57 7.23 -11.72 -21.53
CA SER A 57 6.44 -11.99 -22.73
C SER A 57 6.57 -10.88 -23.78
N ALA A 58 6.19 -9.64 -23.46
CA ALA A 58 6.07 -8.58 -24.46
C ALA A 58 7.43 -8.18 -25.07
N LEU A 59 8.45 -7.98 -24.23
CA LEU A 59 9.79 -7.61 -24.67
C LEU A 59 10.46 -8.73 -25.50
N PRO A 60 10.48 -10.01 -25.07
CA PRO A 60 11.01 -11.10 -25.89
C PRO A 60 10.34 -11.20 -27.26
N ASN A 61 9.02 -11.06 -27.33
CA ASN A 61 8.28 -11.10 -28.59
C ASN A 61 8.69 -9.94 -29.53
N ALA A 62 8.86 -8.73 -28.99
CA ALA A 62 9.33 -7.59 -29.77
C ALA A 62 10.78 -7.77 -30.24
N LEU A 63 11.65 -8.31 -29.38
CA LEU A 63 13.05 -8.55 -29.70
C LEU A 63 13.24 -9.65 -30.74
N ASN A 64 12.39 -10.68 -30.77
CA ASN A 64 12.44 -11.72 -31.81
C ASN A 64 12.13 -11.17 -33.21
N GLY A 65 11.39 -10.06 -33.30
CA GLY A 65 11.16 -9.34 -34.56
C GLY A 65 12.30 -8.38 -34.94
N ALA A 66 13.07 -7.90 -33.97
CA ALA A 66 14.11 -6.87 -34.17
C ALA A 66 15.54 -7.43 -34.23
N LEU A 67 15.78 -8.58 -33.58
CA LEU A 67 17.06 -9.28 -33.50
C LEU A 67 16.94 -10.64 -34.20
N GLN A 68 18.06 -11.22 -34.62
CA GLN A 68 18.10 -12.55 -35.24
C GLN A 68 19.20 -13.43 -34.65
N GLY A 69 19.03 -14.74 -34.79
CA GLY A 69 20.01 -15.75 -34.38
C GLY A 69 20.26 -15.80 -32.87
N LYS A 70 21.49 -16.14 -32.48
CA LYS A 70 21.87 -16.40 -31.07
C LYS A 70 21.64 -15.22 -30.13
N SER A 71 21.67 -13.99 -30.65
CA SER A 71 21.41 -12.78 -29.86
C SER A 71 19.94 -12.70 -29.43
N ALA A 72 19.00 -13.03 -30.33
CA ALA A 72 17.57 -13.08 -30.02
C ALA A 72 17.28 -14.18 -28.99
N GLU A 73 17.82 -15.38 -29.20
CA GLU A 73 17.66 -16.51 -28.26
C GLU A 73 18.23 -16.21 -26.86
N SER A 74 19.39 -15.53 -26.80
CA SER A 74 20.02 -15.18 -25.52
C SER A 74 19.22 -14.11 -24.78
N ALA A 75 18.73 -13.09 -25.49
CA ALA A 75 17.89 -12.05 -24.92
C ALA A 75 16.56 -12.63 -24.40
N GLU A 76 15.91 -13.50 -25.18
CA GLU A 76 14.70 -14.20 -24.78
C GLU A 76 14.93 -15.04 -23.51
N LYS A 77 15.99 -15.88 -23.47
CA LYS A 77 16.31 -16.70 -22.30
C LYS A 77 16.55 -15.86 -21.05
N PHE A 78 17.30 -14.75 -21.19
CA PHE A 78 17.60 -13.86 -20.07
C PHE A 78 16.32 -13.20 -19.51
N LEU A 79 15.50 -12.64 -20.39
CA LEU A 79 14.28 -11.95 -20.01
C LEU A 79 13.24 -12.91 -19.43
N LYS A 80 13.10 -14.11 -20.01
CA LYS A 80 12.20 -15.14 -19.46
C LYS A 80 12.65 -15.70 -18.12
N GLY A 81 13.95 -15.69 -17.87
CA GLY A 81 14.54 -16.06 -16.58
C GLY A 81 14.45 -14.97 -15.51
N SER A 82 13.99 -13.76 -15.84
CA SER A 82 13.94 -12.65 -14.89
C SER A 82 12.86 -12.89 -13.84
N GLN A 83 13.22 -12.72 -12.56
CA GLN A 83 12.27 -12.91 -11.47
C GLN A 83 11.27 -11.75 -11.41
N ARG A 84 10.02 -12.06 -11.02
CA ARG A 84 9.01 -11.05 -10.70
C ARG A 84 9.52 -10.10 -9.61
N PRO A 85 9.44 -8.77 -9.80
CA PRO A 85 9.91 -7.81 -8.81
C PRO A 85 9.07 -7.84 -7.54
N ASN A 86 9.71 -7.88 -6.38
CA ASN A 86 9.06 -7.84 -5.08
C ASN A 86 8.89 -6.38 -4.58
N LEU A 87 7.82 -5.73 -5.05
CA LEU A 87 7.53 -4.34 -4.68
C LEU A 87 6.84 -4.27 -3.31
N LYS A 88 7.37 -3.44 -2.42
CA LYS A 88 6.86 -3.28 -1.04
C LYS A 88 6.31 -1.87 -0.83
N THR A 89 5.20 -1.79 -0.13
CA THR A 89 4.62 -0.50 0.26
C THR A 89 5.55 0.23 1.24
N PRO A 90 5.79 1.54 1.06
CA PRO A 90 6.54 2.36 2.03
C PRO A 90 5.69 2.71 3.26
N VAL A 91 4.38 2.48 3.21
CA VAL A 91 3.47 2.77 4.32
C VAL A 91 3.71 1.77 5.44
N LYS A 92 4.42 2.23 6.48
CA LYS A 92 4.53 1.50 7.74
C LYS A 92 3.16 1.50 8.41
N GLY A 93 2.69 0.31 8.78
CA GLY A 93 1.58 0.19 9.73
C GLY A 93 2.14 -0.03 11.12
N GLU A 94 1.33 0.22 12.15
CA GLU A 94 1.44 -0.59 13.37
C GLU A 94 1.22 -2.07 13.04
#